data_AF-A0A523TB94-F1
#
_entry.id   AF-A0A523TB94-F1
#
_cell.length_a   1.000
_cell.length_b   1.000
_cell.length_c   1.000
_cell.angle_alpha   90.00
_cell.angle_beta   90.00
_cell.angle_gamma   90.00
#
_symmetry.space_group_name_H-M   'P 1'
#
loop_
_entity.id
_entity.type
_entity.pdbx_description
1 polymer ?
#
loop_
_entity_poly.entity_id
_entity_poly.type
_entity_poly.pdbx_seq_one_letter_code
_entity_poly.pdbx_strand_id
1 'polypeptide(L)'
;MKSIFDSNYQLITLADNKATAILTVNGIMLTVVLAMVGLLGGIFDIENKVNIAAIVFFVAYLVSCLTSIAFSIFTILPYQKTGIPDPGHVFYYVNILDHSNKNDYLAALRKVINDFSLVEEEFSEQIYAISVVNLRKYKNVKWCIWSFFFSLILVGIFLLLTILG
;
A
#
# COMPACT_ATOMS: atom_id res chain seq x y z
N MET A 1 -12.60 20.55 -12.73
CA MET A 1 -11.40 19.73 -12.99
C MET A 1 -10.44 19.70 -11.80
N LYS A 2 -9.98 20.85 -11.27
CA LYS A 2 -9.15 20.93 -10.05
C LYS A 2 -9.68 20.11 -8.86
N SER A 3 -10.98 20.22 -8.57
CA SER A 3 -11.64 19.46 -7.49
C SER A 3 -11.52 17.94 -7.65
N ILE A 4 -11.49 17.40 -8.88
CA ILE A 4 -11.39 15.96 -9.14
C ILE A 4 -9.95 15.48 -8.92
N PHE A 5 -8.96 16.26 -9.35
CA PHE A 5 -7.55 16.00 -9.07
C PHE A 5 -7.26 16.01 -7.58
N ASP A 6 -7.69 17.07 -6.88
CA ASP A 6 -7.48 17.22 -5.43
C ASP A 6 -8.13 16.06 -4.67
N SER A 7 -9.34 15.66 -5.06
CA SER A 7 -10.04 14.53 -4.44
C SER A 7 -9.30 13.21 -4.64
N ASN A 8 -8.83 12.92 -5.84
CA ASN A 8 -8.08 11.69 -6.10
C ASN A 8 -6.74 11.66 -5.37
N TYR A 9 -6.05 12.80 -5.31
CA TYR A 9 -4.81 12.92 -4.56
C TYR A 9 -5.03 12.67 -3.07
N GLN A 10 -6.07 13.27 -2.47
CA GLN A 10 -6.45 13.03 -1.09
C GLN A 10 -6.76 11.55 -0.82
N LEU A 11 -7.45 10.86 -1.74
CA LEU A 11 -7.74 9.43 -1.61
C LEU A 11 -6.45 8.58 -1.64
N ILE A 12 -5.50 8.93 -2.50
CA ILE A 12 -4.18 8.28 -2.55
C ILE A 12 -3.43 8.49 -1.24
N THR A 13 -3.36 9.73 -0.74
CA THR A 13 -2.70 10.04 0.54
C THR A 13 -3.37 9.31 1.70
N LEU A 14 -4.70 9.24 1.73
CA LEU A 14 -5.44 8.51 2.74
C LEU A 14 -5.15 7.00 2.70
N ALA A 15 -5.07 6.42 1.50
CA ALA A 15 -4.71 5.02 1.30
C ALA A 15 -3.28 4.73 1.82
N ASP A 16 -2.32 5.60 1.48
CA ASP A 16 -0.93 5.47 1.94
C ASP A 16 -0.83 5.59 3.46
N ASN A 17 -1.49 6.59 4.06
CA ASN A 17 -1.51 6.78 5.51
C ASN A 17 -2.08 5.54 6.24
N LYS A 18 -3.15 4.93 5.71
CA LYS A 18 -3.73 3.71 6.27
C LYS A 18 -2.77 2.53 6.16
N ALA A 19 -2.14 2.33 5.00
CA ALA A 19 -1.17 1.25 4.80
C ALA A 19 0.05 1.40 5.71
N THR A 20 0.58 2.62 5.86
CA THR A 20 1.69 2.91 6.78
C THR A 20 1.31 2.62 8.22
N ALA A 21 0.12 3.04 8.67
CA ALA A 21 -0.34 2.76 10.03
C ALA A 21 -0.43 1.24 10.29
N ILE A 22 -1.00 0.47 9.36
CA ILE A 22 -1.12 -0.98 9.49
C ILE A 22 0.25 -1.66 9.48
N LEU A 23 1.17 -1.20 8.63
CA LEU A 23 2.55 -1.68 8.61
C LEU A 23 3.24 -1.49 9.97
N THR A 24 3.10 -0.30 10.57
CA THR A 24 3.66 0.00 11.90
C THR A 24 3.06 -0.91 12.98
N VAL A 25 1.73 -1.06 13.00
CA VAL A 25 1.06 -1.91 14.00
C VAL A 25 1.44 -3.38 13.83
N ASN A 26 1.53 -3.90 12.60
CA ASN A 26 2.01 -5.26 12.35
C ASN A 26 3.44 -5.46 12.87
N GLY A 27 4.33 -4.48 12.69
CA GLY A 27 5.68 -4.51 13.23
C GLY A 27 5.69 -4.62 14.75
N ILE A 28 4.92 -3.78 15.44
CA ILE A 28 4.79 -3.80 16.90
C ILE A 28 4.22 -5.15 17.37
N MET A 29 3.14 -5.62 16.75
CA MET A 29 2.50 -6.88 17.10
C MET A 29 3.45 -8.06 16.94
N LEU A 30 4.22 -8.10 15.85
CA LEU A 30 5.18 -9.16 15.61
C LEU A 30 6.25 -9.17 16.72
N THR A 31 6.78 -8.01 17.12
CA THR A 31 7.73 -7.91 18.25
C THR A 31 7.12 -8.38 19.57
N VAL A 32 5.91 -7.93 19.91
CA VAL A 32 5.24 -8.30 21.17
C VAL A 32 4.96 -9.81 21.21
N VAL A 33 4.39 -10.37 20.15
CA VAL A 33 4.03 -11.80 20.11
C VAL A 33 5.29 -12.67 20.18
N LEU A 34 6.36 -12.33 19.44
CA LEU A 34 7.61 -13.08 19.52
C LEU A 34 8.24 -13.02 20.92
N ALA A 35 8.20 -11.85 21.58
CA ALA A 35 8.67 -11.71 22.95
C ALA A 35 7.86 -12.59 23.91
N MET A 36 6.53 -12.63 23.76
CA MET A 36 5.66 -13.49 24.58
C MET A 36 5.95 -14.97 24.35
N VAL A 37 6.15 -15.42 23.10
CA VAL A 37 6.52 -16.82 22.83
C VAL A 37 7.82 -17.21 23.53
N GLY A 38 8.83 -16.33 23.51
CA GLY A 38 10.10 -16.57 24.21
C GLY A 38 9.97 -16.56 25.74
N LEU A 39 9.12 -15.69 26.29
CA LEU A 39 8.89 -15.55 27.73
C LEU A 39 8.05 -16.69 28.32
N LEU A 40 7.00 -17.12 27.61
CA LEU A 40 6.07 -18.14 28.10
C LEU A 40 6.58 -19.58 27.91
N GLY A 41 7.72 -19.79 27.23
CA GLY A 41 8.17 -21.13 26.82
C GLY A 41 7.17 -21.85 25.89
N GLY A 42 6.10 -21.17 25.47
CA GLY A 42 4.77 -21.74 25.19
C GLY A 42 4.61 -22.53 23.89
N ILE A 43 5.70 -22.85 23.21
CA ILE A 43 5.71 -23.77 22.06
C ILE A 43 6.58 -25.01 22.35
N PHE A 44 7.59 -24.87 23.22
CA PHE A 44 8.58 -25.89 23.51
C PHE A 44 8.76 -26.00 25.02
N ASP A 45 7.72 -26.44 25.72
CA ASP A 45 7.89 -26.89 27.08
C ASP A 45 8.53 -28.28 27.03
N ILE A 46 9.79 -28.38 27.46
CA ILE A 46 10.67 -29.55 27.25
C ILE A 46 10.13 -30.80 27.96
N GLU A 47 9.21 -30.63 28.92
CA GLU A 47 8.59 -31.71 29.70
C GLU A 47 7.13 -32.01 29.34
N ASN A 48 6.45 -31.20 28.51
CA ASN A 48 5.02 -31.34 28.21
C ASN A 48 4.70 -31.37 26.72
N LYS A 49 3.62 -32.08 26.38
CA LYS A 49 3.14 -32.33 25.01
C LYS A 49 3.12 -31.04 24.17
N VAL A 50 3.83 -31.06 23.05
CA VAL A 50 3.76 -30.01 22.03
C VAL A 50 2.29 -29.77 21.63
N ASN A 51 1.78 -28.58 21.91
CA ASN A 51 0.44 -28.19 21.48
C ASN A 51 0.46 -27.85 19.98
N ILE A 52 0.26 -28.89 19.16
CA ILE A 52 0.26 -28.79 17.69
C ILE A 52 -0.74 -27.72 17.22
N ALA A 53 -1.88 -27.57 17.89
CA ALA A 53 -2.86 -26.54 17.54
C ALA A 53 -2.29 -25.13 17.73
N ALA A 54 -1.61 -24.85 18.85
CA ALA A 54 -0.96 -23.56 19.09
C ALA A 54 0.09 -23.24 18.01
N ILE A 55 0.89 -24.24 17.60
CA ILE A 55 1.85 -24.08 16.50
C ILE A 55 1.17 -23.72 15.18
N VAL A 56 0.09 -24.44 14.82
CA VAL A 56 -0.65 -24.18 13.58
C VAL A 56 -1.21 -22.76 13.56
N PHE A 57 -1.81 -22.29 14.67
CA PHE A 57 -2.34 -20.93 14.76
C PHE A 57 -1.23 -19.87 14.76
N PHE A 58 -0.08 -20.14 15.37
CA PHE A 58 1.08 -19.26 15.33
C PHE A 58 1.64 -19.11 13.91
N VAL A 59 1.82 -20.22 13.19
CA VAL A 59 2.28 -20.19 11.79
C VAL A 59 1.27 -19.48 10.89
N ALA A 60 -0.03 -19.75 11.07
CA ALA A 60 -1.09 -19.05 10.35
C ALA A 60 -1.06 -17.53 10.63
N TYR A 61 -0.84 -17.13 11.89
CA TYR A 61 -0.67 -15.72 12.28
C TYR A 61 0.51 -15.09 11.54
N LEU A 62 1.67 -15.74 11.52
CA LEU A 62 2.86 -15.24 10.82
C LEU A 62 2.60 -15.05 9.32
N VAL A 63 2.00 -16.04 8.67
CA VAL A 63 1.63 -15.94 7.24
C VAL A 63 0.67 -14.78 7.01
N SER A 64 -0.39 -14.66 7.84
CA SER A 64 -1.33 -13.54 7.73
C SER A 64 -0.63 -12.20 7.92
N CYS A 65 0.21 -12.06 8.94
CA CYS A 65 0.94 -10.83 9.22
C CYS A 65 1.86 -10.44 8.04
N LEU A 66 2.61 -11.40 7.49
CA LEU A 66 3.45 -11.19 6.31
C LEU A 66 2.62 -10.78 5.07
N THR A 67 1.46 -11.39 4.85
CA THR A 67 0.58 -10.98 3.74
C THR A 67 0.06 -9.54 3.93
N SER A 68 -0.32 -9.16 5.15
CA SER A 68 -0.75 -7.78 5.47
C SER A 68 0.38 -6.76 5.24
N ILE A 69 1.61 -7.11 5.65
CA ILE A 69 2.81 -6.30 5.41
C ILE A 69 3.08 -6.16 3.90
N ALA A 70 3.02 -7.25 3.13
CA ALA A 70 3.24 -7.23 1.68
C ALA A 70 2.23 -6.30 0.97
N PHE A 71 0.94 -6.39 1.29
CA PHE A 71 -0.08 -5.49 0.72
C PHE A 71 0.09 -4.03 1.16
N SER A 72 0.57 -3.80 2.39
CA SER A 72 0.92 -2.45 2.86
C SER A 72 2.04 -1.86 1.99
N ILE A 73 3.11 -2.62 1.79
CA ILE A 73 4.26 -2.22 0.97
C ILE A 73 3.82 -1.98 -0.49
N PHE A 74 2.99 -2.85 -1.07
CA PHE A 74 2.46 -2.66 -2.42
C PHE A 74 1.51 -1.47 -2.58
N THR A 75 0.96 -0.96 -1.48
CA THR A 75 0.19 0.30 -1.50
C THR A 75 1.12 1.50 -1.54
N ILE A 76 2.16 1.48 -0.70
CA ILE A 76 3.10 2.59 -0.50
C ILE A 76 4.06 2.72 -1.69
N LEU A 77 4.49 1.60 -2.27
CA LEU A 77 5.41 1.57 -3.40
C LEU A 77 4.87 2.43 -4.56
N PRO A 78 5.68 3.34 -5.11
CA PRO A 78 5.26 4.20 -6.20
C PRO A 78 4.86 3.34 -7.39
N TYR A 79 3.65 3.56 -7.90
CA TYR A 79 3.16 2.91 -9.10
C TYR A 79 3.17 3.90 -10.24
N GLN A 80 4.03 3.64 -11.21
CA GLN A 80 3.92 4.24 -12.53
C GLN A 80 3.20 3.23 -13.42
N LYS A 81 2.06 3.63 -13.98
CA LYS A 81 1.48 2.87 -15.08
C LYS A 81 2.50 3.00 -16.22
N THR A 82 3.16 1.91 -16.57
CA THR A 82 4.13 1.83 -17.66
C THR A 82 3.44 2.11 -18.99
N GLY A 83 3.38 3.38 -19.33
CA GLY A 83 3.41 3.90 -20.68
C GLY A 83 4.33 5.09 -20.57
N ILE A 84 5.41 5.13 -21.35
CA ILE A 84 6.12 6.39 -21.58
C ILE A 84 5.00 7.32 -22.07
N PRO A 85 4.66 8.40 -21.35
CA PRO A 85 3.66 9.33 -21.85
C PRO A 85 4.13 9.72 -23.25
N ASP A 86 3.23 9.73 -24.23
CA ASP A 86 3.56 10.22 -25.57
C ASP A 86 4.40 11.50 -25.40
N PRO A 87 5.58 11.64 -26.05
CA PRO A 87 6.42 12.84 -25.90
C PRO A 87 5.67 14.16 -26.15
N GLY A 88 4.47 14.13 -26.73
CA GLY A 88 3.53 15.25 -26.80
C GLY A 88 2.92 15.71 -25.48
N HIS A 89 2.95 14.89 -24.41
CA HIS A 89 2.25 15.18 -23.15
C HIS A 89 2.99 16.15 -22.22
N VAL A 90 2.83 17.46 -22.45
CA VAL A 90 3.61 18.53 -21.79
C VAL A 90 3.27 18.70 -20.30
N PHE A 91 2.14 18.16 -19.84
CA PHE A 91 1.77 18.23 -18.42
C PHE A 91 2.32 17.07 -17.58
N TYR A 92 2.90 16.03 -18.18
CA TYR A 92 3.48 14.90 -17.46
C TYR A 92 4.87 15.22 -16.92
N TYR A 93 5.11 14.96 -15.63
CA TYR A 93 6.36 15.39 -14.98
C TYR A 93 7.64 14.82 -15.63
N VAL A 94 7.57 13.62 -16.23
CA VAL A 94 8.69 13.02 -16.97
C VAL A 94 9.03 13.87 -18.19
N ASN A 95 8.02 14.25 -18.97
CA ASN A 95 8.18 15.04 -20.18
C ASN A 95 8.58 16.50 -19.87
N ILE A 96 8.27 17.02 -18.67
CA ILE A 96 8.79 18.32 -18.21
C ILE A 96 10.32 18.26 -18.10
N LEU A 97 10.88 17.14 -17.63
CA LEU A 97 12.32 16.96 -17.46
C LEU A 97 13.07 16.75 -18.80
N ASP A 98 12.36 16.38 -19.86
CA ASP A 98 12.93 16.22 -21.21
C ASP A 98 13.22 17.56 -21.91
N HIS A 99 12.76 18.68 -21.34
CA HIS A 99 13.02 20.02 -21.89
C HIS A 99 14.34 20.59 -21.38
N SER A 100 15.11 21.19 -22.29
CA SER A 100 16.48 21.64 -22.01
C SER A 100 16.54 22.80 -21.01
N ASN A 101 15.50 23.63 -20.99
CA ASN A 101 15.38 24.77 -20.09
C ASN A 101 13.91 25.22 -19.94
N LYS A 102 13.66 26.13 -19.00
CA LYS A 102 12.33 26.69 -18.72
C LYS A 102 11.66 27.34 -19.95
N ASN A 103 12.42 28.00 -20.80
CA ASN A 103 11.87 28.71 -21.97
C ASN A 103 11.41 27.73 -23.06
N ASP A 104 12.15 26.64 -23.23
CA ASP A 104 11.80 25.52 -24.10
C ASP A 104 10.49 24.86 -23.66
N TYR A 105 10.38 24.56 -22.35
CA TYR A 105 9.13 24.07 -21.76
C TYR A 105 7.96 25.05 -21.94
N LEU A 106 8.17 26.34 -21.70
CA LEU A 106 7.14 27.37 -21.91
C LEU A 106 6.67 27.44 -23.36
N ALA A 107 7.56 27.24 -24.33
CA ALA A 107 7.22 27.22 -25.74
C ALA A 107 6.35 26.01 -26.09
N ALA A 108 6.69 24.82 -25.58
CA ALA A 108 5.87 23.61 -25.72
C ALA A 108 4.50 23.76 -25.05
N LEU A 109 4.47 24.27 -23.82
CA LEU A 109 3.26 24.49 -23.05
C LEU A 109 2.30 25.46 -23.75
N ARG A 110 2.82 26.54 -24.34
CA ARG A 110 2.00 27.50 -25.11
C ARG A 110 1.37 26.89 -26.36
N LYS A 111 2.03 25.92 -27.01
CA LYS A 111 1.46 25.23 -28.17
C LYS A 111 0.23 24.40 -27.76
N VAL A 112 0.32 23.72 -26.62
CA VAL A 112 -0.79 22.89 -26.10
C VAL A 112 -1.91 23.76 -25.55
N ILE A 113 -1.63 24.76 -24.71
CA ILE A 113 -2.66 25.60 -24.07
C ILE A 113 -3.53 26.36 -25.10
N ASN A 114 -2.98 26.68 -26.27
CA ASN A 114 -3.72 27.38 -27.33
C ASN A 114 -4.71 26.47 -28.08
N ASP A 115 -4.63 25.15 -27.91
CA ASP A 115 -5.55 24.18 -28.48
C ASP A 115 -6.37 23.51 -27.37
N PHE A 116 -7.65 23.90 -27.27
CA PHE A 116 -8.53 23.39 -26.23
C PHE A 116 -8.69 21.86 -26.27
N SER A 117 -8.65 21.25 -27.46
CA SER A 117 -8.80 19.81 -27.63
C SER A 117 -7.60 19.04 -27.07
N LEU A 118 -6.38 19.53 -27.32
CA LEU A 118 -5.16 18.97 -26.75
C LEU A 118 -5.15 19.13 -25.23
N VAL A 119 -5.56 20.29 -24.70
CA VAL A 119 -5.68 20.50 -23.26
C VAL A 119 -6.65 19.50 -22.62
N GLU A 120 -7.82 19.30 -23.23
CA GLU A 120 -8.81 18.35 -22.73
C GLU A 120 -8.29 16.90 -22.72
N GLU A 121 -7.58 16.49 -23.77
CA GLU A 121 -6.97 15.17 -23.90
C GLU A 121 -5.92 14.93 -22.80
N GLU A 122 -4.96 15.85 -22.64
CA GLU A 122 -3.92 15.79 -21.61
C GLU A 122 -4.50 15.64 -20.20
N PHE A 123 -5.49 16.48 -19.86
CA PHE A 123 -6.11 16.44 -18.55
C PHE A 123 -6.90 15.15 -18.35
N SER A 124 -7.60 14.69 -19.38
CA SER A 124 -8.37 13.44 -19.32
C SER A 124 -7.46 12.24 -19.09
N GLU A 125 -6.33 12.18 -19.79
CA GLU A 125 -5.34 11.11 -19.64
C GLU A 125 -4.73 11.11 -18.23
N GLN A 126 -4.37 12.29 -17.69
CA GLN A 126 -3.85 12.39 -16.32
C GLN A 126 -4.89 11.99 -15.27
N ILE A 127 -6.12 12.45 -15.39
CA ILE A 127 -7.20 12.07 -14.47
C ILE A 127 -7.40 10.56 -14.52
N TYR A 128 -7.40 9.98 -15.72
CA TYR A 128 -7.53 8.53 -15.90
C TYR A 128 -6.36 7.77 -15.25
N ALA A 129 -5.12 8.20 -15.49
CA ALA A 129 -3.93 7.58 -14.91
C ALA A 129 -3.96 7.61 -13.37
N ILE A 130 -4.26 8.77 -12.78
CA ILE A 130 -4.39 8.93 -11.33
C ILE A 130 -5.53 8.06 -10.78
N SER A 131 -6.67 8.01 -11.48
CA SER A 131 -7.82 7.19 -11.07
C SER A 131 -7.49 5.69 -11.06
N VAL A 132 -6.69 5.21 -12.03
CA VAL A 132 -6.20 3.82 -12.08
C VAL A 132 -5.27 3.53 -10.89
N VAL A 133 -4.35 4.44 -10.57
CA VAL A 133 -3.46 4.33 -9.40
C VAL A 133 -4.29 4.26 -8.12
N ASN A 134 -5.28 5.14 -7.97
CA ASN A 134 -6.17 5.20 -6.82
C ASN A 134 -6.94 3.87 -6.64
N LEU A 135 -7.53 3.32 -7.71
CA LEU A 135 -8.22 2.03 -7.66
C LEU A 135 -7.29 0.89 -7.22
N ARG A 136 -6.05 0.86 -7.70
CA ARG A 136 -5.06 -0.15 -7.31
C ARG A 136 -4.71 -0.03 -5.83
N LYS A 137 -4.40 1.18 -5.35
CA LYS A 137 -4.09 1.42 -3.94
C LYS A 137 -5.27 1.06 -3.03
N TYR A 138 -6.50 1.43 -3.42
CA TYR A 138 -7.70 1.08 -2.68
C TYR A 138 -7.89 -0.44 -2.53
N LYS A 139 -7.67 -1.21 -3.61
CA LYS A 139 -7.71 -2.68 -3.56
C LYS A 139 -6.66 -3.24 -2.61
N ASN A 140 -5.43 -2.76 -2.68
CA ASN A 140 -4.34 -3.23 -1.82
C ASN A 140 -4.60 -2.90 -0.34
N VAL A 141 -5.06 -1.69 -0.03
CA VAL A 141 -5.45 -1.28 1.34
C VAL A 141 -6.56 -2.17 1.87
N LYS A 142 -7.57 -2.49 1.04
CA LYS A 142 -8.65 -3.39 1.45
C LYS A 142 -8.08 -4.76 1.85
N TRP A 143 -7.21 -5.37 1.04
CA TRP A 143 -6.59 -6.65 1.36
C TRP A 143 -5.68 -6.59 2.58
N CYS A 144 -4.91 -5.52 2.74
CA CYS A 144 -4.09 -5.25 3.92
C CYS A 144 -4.92 -5.22 5.20
N ILE A 145 -6.05 -4.49 5.20
CA ILE A 145 -6.99 -4.39 6.33
C ILE A 145 -7.60 -5.75 6.66
N TRP A 146 -8.11 -6.47 5.67
CA TRP A 146 -8.71 -7.80 5.90
C TRP A 146 -7.70 -8.79 6.49
N SER A 147 -6.49 -8.81 5.94
CA SER A 147 -5.42 -9.68 6.45
C SER A 147 -4.96 -9.28 7.85
N PHE A 148 -4.95 -7.98 8.18
CA PHE A 148 -4.66 -7.50 9.52
C PHE A 148 -5.73 -7.96 10.54
N PHE A 149 -7.01 -7.82 10.23
CA PHE A 149 -8.06 -8.31 11.14
C PHE A 149 -8.00 -9.83 11.31
N PHE A 150 -7.66 -10.56 10.24
CA PHE A 150 -7.47 -12.01 10.32
C PHE A 150 -6.28 -12.38 11.22
N SER A 151 -5.16 -11.67 11.13
CA SER A 151 -4.00 -11.90 12.01
C SER A 151 -4.33 -11.61 13.48
N LEU A 152 -5.14 -10.58 13.77
CA LEU A 152 -5.62 -10.29 15.13
C LEU A 152 -6.45 -11.44 15.73
N ILE A 153 -7.30 -12.07 14.94
CA ILE A 153 -8.10 -13.21 15.42
C ILE A 153 -7.19 -14.41 15.68
N LEU A 154 -6.26 -14.71 14.77
CA LEU A 154 -5.33 -15.82 14.90
C LEU A 154 -4.42 -15.69 16.12
N VAL A 155 -3.88 -14.50 16.38
CA VAL A 155 -3.05 -14.29 17.58
C VAL A 155 -3.88 -14.41 18.87
N GLY A 156 -5.14 -13.96 18.87
CA GLY A 156 -6.03 -14.14 20.00
C GLY A 156 -6.28 -15.62 20.32
N ILE A 157 -6.55 -16.43 19.30
CA ILE A 157 -6.73 -17.88 19.46
C ILE A 157 -5.43 -18.55 19.92
N PHE A 158 -4.29 -18.18 19.31
CA PHE A 158 -2.98 -18.67 19.72
C PHE A 158 -2.72 -18.44 21.21
N LEU A 159 -2.89 -17.20 21.68
CA LEU A 159 -2.70 -16.86 23.09
C LEU A 159 -3.64 -17.63 24.02
N LEU A 160 -4.91 -17.81 23.64
CA LEU A 160 -5.85 -18.61 24.42
C LEU A 160 -5.40 -20.07 24.53
N LEU A 161 -4.93 -20.67 23.43
CA LEU A 161 -4.42 -22.05 23.43
C LEU A 161 -3.15 -22.22 24.27
N THR A 162 -2.28 -21.22 24.29
CA THR A 162 -1.05 -21.23 25.11
C THR A 162 -1.33 -21.01 26.60
N ILE A 163 -2.40 -20.29 26.97
CA ILE A 163 -2.76 -20.06 28.38
C ILE A 163 -3.58 -21.22 28.96
N LEU A 164 -4.45 -21.84 28.14
CA LEU A 164 -5.38 -22.89 28.58
C LEU A 164 -4.82 -24.32 28.44
N GLY A 165 -3.84 -24.52 27.58
CA GLY A 165 -3.22 -25.83 27.31
C GLY A 165 -1.89 -25.97 28.03
#